data_AF-A0A2U1P948-F1
#
_entry.id   AF-A0A2U1P948-F1
#
_cell.length_a   1.000
_cell.length_b   1.000
_cell.length_c   1.000
_cell.angle_alpha   90.00
_cell.angle_beta   90.00
_cell.angle_gamma   90.00
#
_symmetry.space_group_name_H-M   'P 1'
#
loop_
_entity.id
_entity.type
_entity.pdbx_description
1 polymer ?
#
loop_
_entity_poly.entity_id
_entity_poly.type
_entity_poly.pdbx_seq_one_letter_code
_entity_poly.pdbx_strand_id
1 'polypeptide(L)'
;MRNKDDPAPGLFLLEIEPSKKQYICKWNGSRQYWTSGPWNGHSFEIIPEMRLNSFYNFSFHMNENESYFTYSMYDPSTISRFKMDVSRAMLIHLSIINVYFGKEIS
;
A
#
# COMPACT_ATOMS: atom_id res chain seq x y z
N MET A 1 1.81 14.30 21.72
CA MET A 1 3.07 13.53 21.59
C MET A 1 2.70 12.12 21.16
N ARG A 2 3.44 11.52 20.22
CA ARG A 2 3.24 10.13 19.79
C ARG A 2 3.71 9.19 20.90
N ASN A 3 2.83 8.38 21.49
CA ASN A 3 3.20 7.28 22.40
C ASN A 3 3.05 5.93 21.64
N LYS A 4 3.78 4.88 22.04
CA LYS A 4 3.59 3.53 21.50
C LYS A 4 2.18 2.98 21.77
N ASP A 5 1.55 3.45 22.84
CA ASP A 5 0.22 3.00 23.28
C ASP A 5 -0.93 3.82 22.67
N ASP A 6 -0.62 5.01 22.15
CA ASP A 6 -1.55 5.88 21.43
C ASP A 6 -0.81 6.54 20.26
N PRO A 7 -0.76 5.87 19.10
CA PRO A 7 -0.12 6.41 17.93
C PRO A 7 -0.97 7.57 17.41
N ALA A 8 -0.59 8.79 17.80
CA ALA A 8 -1.11 10.01 17.20
C ALA A 8 -1.11 9.91 15.66
N PRO A 9 -2.14 10.44 14.97
CA PRO A 9 -2.23 10.40 13.52
C PRO A 9 -0.91 10.84 12.89
N GLY A 10 -0.36 10.00 12.01
CA GLY A 10 0.87 10.34 11.30
C GLY A 10 0.71 11.63 10.50
N LEU A 11 1.81 12.34 10.25
CA LEU A 11 1.81 13.53 9.38
C LEU A 11 1.35 13.23 7.94
N PHE A 12 1.33 11.95 7.57
CA PHE A 12 0.93 11.44 6.28
C PHE A 12 -0.31 10.56 6.41
N LEU A 13 -1.28 10.79 5.53
CA LEU A 13 -2.51 10.02 5.40
C LEU A 13 -2.59 9.46 3.99
N LEU A 14 -2.80 8.15 3.87
CA LEU A 14 -3.02 7.47 2.59
C LEU A 14 -4.53 7.22 2.41
N GLU A 15 -5.08 7.68 1.30
CA GLU A 15 -6.51 7.60 1.00
C GLU A 15 -6.72 7.12 -0.43
N ILE A 16 -7.87 6.50 -0.71
CA ILE A 16 -8.30 6.23 -2.07
C ILE A 16 -9.02 7.46 -2.60
N GLU A 17 -8.68 7.92 -3.79
CA GLU A 17 -9.45 8.86 -4.59
C GLU A 17 -10.27 8.05 -5.63
N PRO A 18 -11.56 7.75 -5.36
CA PRO A 18 -12.34 6.83 -6.20
C PRO A 18 -12.51 7.33 -7.62
N SER A 19 -12.67 8.65 -7.81
CA SER A 19 -12.88 9.29 -9.12
C SER A 19 -11.74 9.01 -10.10
N LYS A 20 -10.51 8.81 -9.61
CA LYS A 20 -9.34 8.49 -10.44
C LYS A 20 -8.81 7.07 -10.23
N LYS A 21 -9.48 6.25 -9.40
CA LYS A 21 -9.06 4.88 -9.04
C LYS A 21 -7.59 4.83 -8.61
N GLN A 22 -7.19 5.72 -7.71
CA GLN A 22 -5.81 5.84 -7.27
C GLN A 22 -5.70 6.05 -5.77
N TYR A 23 -4.51 5.81 -5.24
CA TYR A 23 -4.14 6.30 -3.93
C TYR A 23 -3.61 7.72 -4.00
N ILE A 24 -3.97 8.53 -3.00
CA ILE A 24 -3.36 9.83 -2.72
C ILE A 24 -2.77 9.79 -1.32
N CYS A 25 -1.58 10.35 -1.17
CA CYS A 25 -1.02 10.64 0.13
C CYS A 25 -1.12 12.13 0.41
N LYS A 26 -1.74 12.50 1.54
CA LYS A 26 -1.81 13.86 2.02
C LYS A 26 -0.83 14.08 3.16
N TRP A 27 -0.10 15.19 3.10
CA TRP A 27 0.68 15.72 4.20
C TRP A 27 -0.16 16.72 5.00
N ASN A 28 -0.13 16.61 6.33
CA ASN A 28 -0.91 17.44 7.25
C ASN A 28 -2.42 17.47 6.92
N GLY A 29 -2.96 16.30 6.55
CA GLY A 29 -4.40 16.05 6.31
C GLY A 29 -5.01 16.68 5.05
N SER A 30 -4.35 17.65 4.42
CA SER A 30 -4.96 18.44 3.33
C SER A 30 -4.09 18.57 2.08
N ARG A 31 -2.76 18.65 2.23
CA ARG A 31 -1.88 18.89 1.09
C ARG A 31 -1.54 17.58 0.38
N GLN A 32 -2.02 17.39 -0.86
CA GLN A 32 -1.58 16.24 -1.66
C GLN A 32 -0.06 16.30 -1.85
N TYR A 33 0.60 15.23 -1.43
CA TYR A 33 2.04 15.07 -1.44
C TYR A 33 2.51 14.09 -2.52
N TRP A 34 1.75 13.02 -2.72
CA TRP A 34 2.08 11.95 -3.67
C TRP A 34 0.80 11.25 -4.15
N THR A 35 0.88 10.56 -5.29
CA THR A 35 -0.17 9.67 -5.78
C THR A 35 0.42 8.43 -6.42
N SER A 36 -0.32 7.32 -6.37
CA SER A 36 0.02 6.11 -7.12
C SER A 36 -0.18 6.26 -8.63
N GLY A 37 -0.95 7.26 -9.05
CA GLY A 37 -1.56 7.29 -10.37
C GLY A 37 -2.70 6.27 -10.50
N PRO A 38 -3.53 6.37 -11.55
CA PRO A 38 -4.69 5.51 -11.76
C PRO A 38 -4.37 4.01 -11.84
N TRP A 39 -5.28 3.19 -11.32
CA TRP A 39 -5.29 1.75 -11.53
C TRP A 39 -5.67 1.41 -12.97
N ASN A 40 -4.80 0.68 -13.68
CA ASN A 40 -5.00 0.29 -15.08
C ASN A 40 -5.52 -1.15 -15.27
N GLY A 41 -5.96 -1.81 -14.19
CA GLY A 41 -6.36 -3.22 -14.20
C GLY A 41 -5.27 -4.18 -13.72
N HIS A 42 -4.00 -3.78 -13.76
CA HIS A 42 -2.86 -4.63 -13.40
C HIS A 42 -1.90 -3.98 -12.40
N SER A 43 -1.71 -2.66 -12.51
CA SER A 43 -0.87 -1.88 -11.61
C SER A 43 -1.39 -0.46 -11.45
N PHE A 44 -0.88 0.23 -10.44
CA PHE A 44 -0.90 1.69 -10.44
C PHE A 44 0.18 2.23 -11.41
N GLU A 45 -0.08 3.38 -12.02
CA GLU A 45 0.78 3.98 -13.05
C GLU A 45 2.20 4.29 -12.57
N ILE A 46 2.34 4.80 -11.35
CA ILE A 46 3.62 5.22 -10.73
C ILE A 46 4.25 4.07 -9.92
N ILE A 47 3.67 2.86 -9.97
CA ILE A 47 4.22 1.65 -9.34
C ILE A 47 4.25 0.50 -10.37
N PRO A 48 5.02 0.63 -11.47
CA PRO A 48 5.09 -0.38 -12.52
C PRO A 48 5.63 -1.74 -12.03
N GLU A 49 6.38 -1.76 -10.93
CA GLU A 49 6.95 -2.96 -10.31
C GLU A 49 5.87 -3.97 -9.90
N MET A 50 4.63 -3.53 -9.67
CA MET A 50 3.50 -4.42 -9.39
C MET A 50 3.25 -5.40 -10.56
N ARG A 51 3.51 -4.98 -11.80
CA ARG A 51 3.30 -5.85 -12.99
C ARG A 51 4.34 -6.94 -13.11
N LEU A 52 5.54 -6.68 -12.60
CA LEU A 52 6.66 -7.62 -12.65
C LEU A 52 6.58 -8.65 -11.52
N ASN A 53 5.58 -8.54 -10.65
CA ASN A 53 5.50 -9.32 -9.45
C ASN A 53 4.64 -10.57 -9.64
N SER A 54 5.31 -11.72 -9.81
CA SER A 54 4.67 -13.03 -9.97
C SER A 54 4.21 -13.67 -8.65
N PHE A 55 4.46 -13.04 -7.50
CA PHE A 55 4.15 -13.60 -6.18
C PHE A 55 2.78 -13.19 -5.64
N TYR A 56 2.20 -12.12 -6.18
CA TYR A 56 0.93 -11.58 -5.70
C TYR A 56 -0.10 -11.49 -6.81
N ASN A 57 -1.36 -11.65 -6.41
CA ASN A 57 -2.51 -11.22 -7.17
C ASN A 57 -3.01 -9.90 -6.59
N PHE A 58 -3.20 -8.89 -7.44
CA PHE A 58 -3.67 -7.56 -7.04
C PHE A 58 -5.05 -7.30 -7.64
N SER A 59 -5.95 -6.70 -6.88
CA SER A 59 -7.26 -6.32 -7.38
C SER A 59 -7.72 -4.99 -6.79
N PHE A 60 -8.35 -4.16 -7.62
CA PHE A 60 -8.97 -2.92 -7.19
C PHE A 60 -10.48 -3.05 -7.40
N HIS A 61 -11.23 -2.87 -6.32
CA HIS A 61 -12.67 -3.00 -6.31
C HIS A 61 -13.28 -1.61 -6.06
N MET A 62 -14.27 -1.27 -6.88
CA MET A 62 -14.98 0.00 -6.77
C MET A 62 -16.44 -0.23 -7.12
N ASN A 63 -17.32 0.11 -6.19
CA ASN A 63 -18.76 0.15 -6.40
C ASN A 63 -19.34 1.41 -5.74
N GLU A 64 -20.66 1.55 -5.71
CA GLU A 64 -21.36 2.73 -5.17
C GLU A 64 -21.16 2.91 -3.65
N ASN A 65 -20.84 1.84 -2.93
CA ASN A 65 -20.74 1.82 -1.47
C ASN A 65 -19.29 1.86 -0.98
N GLU A 66 -18.38 1.20 -1.69
CA GLU A 66 -17.00 1.00 -1.23
C GLU A 66 -15.99 1.02 -2.37
N SER A 67 -14.80 1.50 -2.03
CA SER A 67 -13.61 1.47 -2.88
C SER A 67 -12.46 0.93 -2.06
N TYR A 68 -11.86 -0.16 -2.51
CA TYR A 68 -10.78 -0.82 -1.80
C TYR A 68 -9.85 -1.57 -2.75
N PHE A 69 -8.63 -1.78 -2.28
CA PHE A 69 -7.61 -2.53 -2.98
C PHE A 69 -7.26 -3.77 -2.17
N THR A 70 -7.11 -4.89 -2.84
CA THR A 70 -6.75 -6.18 -2.24
C THR A 70 -5.49 -6.72 -2.89
N TYR A 71 -4.75 -7.50 -2.10
CA TYR A 71 -3.65 -8.29 -2.59
C TYR A 71 -3.62 -9.63 -1.86
N SER A 72 -3.22 -10.70 -2.54
CA SER A 72 -3.01 -12.01 -1.96
C SER A 72 -1.73 -12.63 -2.50
N MET A 73 -1.07 -13.46 -1.70
CA MET A 73 0.06 -14.27 -2.18
C MET A 73 -0.44 -15.58 -2.75
N TYR A 74 0.26 -16.08 -3.77
CA TYR A 74 0.01 -17.43 -4.28
C TYR A 74 0.51 -18.51 -3.31
N ASP A 75 1.58 -18.23 -2.56
CA ASP A 75 2.08 -19.11 -1.51
C ASP A 75 1.51 -18.70 -0.14
N PRO A 76 0.65 -19.52 0.49
CA PRO A 76 0.05 -19.20 1.78
C PRO A 76 1.01 -19.34 2.97
N SER A 77 2.19 -19.92 2.78
CA SER A 77 3.19 -20.09 3.85
C SER A 77 3.99 -18.82 4.15
N THR A 78 3.92 -17.83 3.26
CA THR A 78 4.60 -16.54 3.42
C THR A 78 3.61 -15.49 3.94
N ILE A 79 3.97 -14.80 5.02
CA ILE A 79 3.18 -13.64 5.48
C ILE A 79 3.72 -12.41 4.77
N SER A 80 2.85 -11.64 4.13
CA SER A 80 3.21 -10.36 3.53
C SER A 80 2.43 -9.21 4.16
N ARG A 81 3.06 -8.04 4.17
CA ARG A 81 2.38 -6.80 4.54
C ARG A 81 2.80 -5.64 3.65
N PHE A 82 1.84 -4.77 3.35
CA PHE A 82 2.11 -3.48 2.74
C PHE A 82 2.61 -2.49 3.80
N LYS A 83 3.76 -1.87 3.56
CA LYS A 83 4.32 -0.85 4.45
C LYS A 83 4.47 0.46 3.66
N MET A 84 3.92 1.52 4.23
CA MET A 84 4.29 2.89 3.88
C MET A 84 5.40 3.35 4.83
N ASP A 85 6.47 3.89 4.26
CA ASP A 85 7.54 4.54 5.00
C ASP A 85 7.88 5.88 4.39
N VAL A 86 8.45 6.77 5.20
CA VAL A 86 8.83 8.12 4.78
C VAL A 86 10.31 8.30 5.05
N SER A 87 11.07 8.55 3.99
CA SER A 87 12.51 8.81 4.11
C SER A 87 12.78 10.17 4.78
N ARG A 88 14.01 10.40 5.23
CA ARG A 88 14.44 11.72 5.72
C ARG A 88 14.35 12.81 4.66
N ALA A 89 14.39 12.45 3.37
CA ALA A 89 14.14 13.33 2.24
C ALA A 89 12.64 13.46 1.90
N MET A 90 11.75 12.98 2.78
CA MET A 90 10.29 12.90 2.60
C MET A 90 9.86 12.06 1.39
N LEU A 91 10.69 11.16 0.88
CA LEU A 91 10.23 10.24 -0.17
C LEU A 91 9.32 9.20 0.47
N ILE A 92 8.11 9.05 -0.08
CA ILE A 92 7.19 7.99 0.29
C ILE A 92 7.63 6.73 -0.45
N HIS A 93 7.93 5.69 0.31
CA HIS A 93 8.21 4.37 -0.24
C HIS A 93 7.06 3.44 0.12
N LEU A 94 6.48 2.82 -0.91
CA LEU A 94 5.48 1.78 -0.78
C LEU A 94 6.13 0.47 -1.16
N SER A 95 6.21 -0.44 -0.20
CA SER A 95 6.82 -1.75 -0.42
C SER A 95 6.01 -2.85 0.21
N ILE A 96 6.00 -4.01 -0.44
CA ILE A 96 5.50 -5.24 0.15
C ILE A 96 6.67 -5.93 0.85
N ILE A 97 6.50 -6.24 2.13
CA ILE A 97 7.52 -6.91 2.95
C ILE A 97 7.06 -8.35 3.19
N ASN A 98 7.91 -9.32 2.86
CA ASN A 98 7.69 -10.74 3.13
C ASN A 98 8.36 -11.17 4.43
N VAL A 99 7.63 -11.97 5.21
CA VAL A 99 8.08 -12.60 6.43
C VAL A 99 7.94 -14.11 6.22
N TYR A 100 9.08 -14.79 6.18
CA TYR A 100 9.17 -16.23 6.03
C TYR A 100 9.28 -16.86 7.41
N PHE A 101 8.40 -17.82 7.72
CA PHE A 101 8.59 -18.70 8.87
C PHE A 101 9.34 -19.93 8.40
N GLY A 102 10.51 -20.19 8.97
CA GLY A 102 11.19 -21.46 8.77
C GLY A 102 10.29 -22.58 9.26
N LYS A 103 9.94 -23.52 8.38
CA LYS A 103 9.54 -24.85 8.86
C LYS A 103 10.80 -25.43 9.51
N GLU A 104 10.81 -25.57 10.83
CA GLU A 104 11.70 -26.52 11.46
C GLU A 104 11.35 -27.89 10.86
N ILE A 105 12.29 -28.45 10.11
CA ILE A 105 12.22 -29.80 9.59
C ILE A 105 12.60 -30.69 10.77
N SER A 106 11.62 -31.39 11.34
CA SER A 106 11.84 -32.48 12.31
C SER A 106 12.32 -33.74 11.58
#